data_AF-A0AAE1TAX7-F1
#
_entry.id   AF-A0AAE1TAX7-F1
#
_cell.length_a   1.000
_cell.length_b   1.000
_cell.length_c   1.000
_cell.angle_alpha   90.00
_cell.angle_beta   90.00
_cell.angle_gamma   90.00
#
_symmetry.space_group_name_H-M   'P 1'
#
loop_
_entity.id
_entity.type
_entity.pdbx_description
1 polymer ?
#
loop_
_entity_poly.entity_id
_entity_poly.type
_entity_poly.pdbx_seq_one_letter_code
_entity_poly.pdbx_strand_id
1 'polypeptide(L)'
;MAIVPERTINDMTSPDLNQQPLCIEYPDLEVNFELKSGLVHLLPTFRGLAGEDPHKHLKEFHVACSTMRPQGITKEQIKLRAIPFSIADQAKDWVYFLPLGSITTWNDLKRLFLKKYFPLSHATTIHKEISGIRQFAGESLFEY
;
A
#
# COMPACT_ATOMS: atom_id res chain seq x y z
N MET A 1 -46.92 2.81 -1.59
CA MET A 1 -45.87 3.80 -1.87
C MET A 1 -45.06 3.98 -0.60
N ALA A 2 -43.77 3.61 -0.61
CA ALA A 2 -42.90 3.78 0.56
C ALA A 2 -42.44 5.23 0.62
N ILE A 3 -42.60 5.86 1.78
CA ILE A 3 -42.16 7.23 2.05
C ILE A 3 -40.66 7.14 2.32
N VAL A 4 -39.84 7.69 1.42
CA VAL A 4 -38.40 7.86 1.67
C VAL A 4 -38.26 9.07 2.59
N PRO A 5 -37.72 8.92 3.82
CA PRO A 5 -37.54 10.08 4.68
C PRO A 5 -36.46 10.99 4.08
N GLU A 6 -36.82 12.25 3.86
CA GLU A 6 -35.95 13.28 3.32
C GLU A 6 -34.84 13.57 4.34
N ARG A 7 -33.60 13.23 4.00
CA ARG A 7 -32.44 13.46 4.87
C ARG A 7 -32.08 14.94 4.83
N THR A 8 -32.28 15.64 5.94
CA THR A 8 -31.95 17.07 6.08
C THR A 8 -30.45 17.30 5.93
N ILE A 9 -30.03 18.42 5.35
CA ILE A 9 -28.62 18.76 5.07
C ILE A 9 -27.72 18.64 6.33
N ASN A 10 -28.27 18.92 7.52
CA ASN A 10 -27.57 18.75 8.81
C ASN A 10 -27.19 17.29 9.12
N ASP A 11 -27.95 16.31 8.63
CA ASP A 11 -27.69 14.88 8.79
C ASP A 11 -26.46 14.42 7.98
N MET A 12 -26.14 15.13 6.89
CA MET A 12 -24.95 14.87 6.06
C MET A 12 -23.66 15.48 6.64
N THR A 13 -23.78 16.37 7.63
CA THR A 13 -22.66 17.10 8.24
C THR A 13 -22.33 16.63 9.66
N SER A 14 -23.12 15.71 10.20
CA SER A 14 -22.77 15.00 11.43
C SER A 14 -21.53 14.15 11.15
N PRO A 15 -20.37 14.41 11.78
CA PRO A 15 -19.28 13.46 11.69
C PRO A 15 -19.79 12.14 12.28
N ASP A 16 -19.87 11.10 11.46
CA ASP A 16 -20.11 9.75 11.94
C ASP A 16 -18.95 9.41 12.87
N LEU A 17 -19.19 9.50 14.17
CA LEU A 17 -18.20 9.19 15.21
C LEU A 17 -17.98 7.68 15.35
N ASN A 18 -18.78 6.86 14.65
CA ASN A 18 -18.42 5.47 14.44
C ASN A 18 -17.13 5.49 13.61
N GLN A 19 -16.05 4.99 14.19
CA GLN A 19 -14.75 4.92 13.51
C GLN A 19 -14.97 4.34 12.11
N GLN A 20 -14.72 5.17 11.10
CA GLN A 20 -14.92 4.77 9.71
C GLN A 20 -14.23 3.42 9.50
N PRO A 21 -14.94 2.39 9.00
CA PRO A 21 -14.34 1.07 8.86
C PRO A 21 -13.09 1.19 8.00
N LEU A 22 -12.01 0.51 8.39
CA LEU A 22 -10.76 0.63 7.66
C LEU A 22 -10.91 -0.02 6.28
N CYS A 23 -10.25 0.53 5.26
CA CYS A 23 -10.21 -0.07 3.93
C CYS A 23 -9.54 -1.47 3.94
N ILE A 24 -8.72 -1.74 4.96
CA ILE A 24 -8.12 -3.04 5.26
C ILE A 24 -9.00 -3.73 6.30
N GLU A 25 -9.57 -4.86 5.93
CA GLU A 25 -10.21 -5.77 6.87
C GLU A 25 -9.15 -6.66 7.52
N TYR A 26 -9.15 -6.66 8.86
CA TYR A 26 -8.29 -7.52 9.64
C TYR A 26 -9.09 -8.76 10.04
N PRO A 27 -8.72 -9.97 9.57
CA PRO A 27 -9.40 -11.18 10.03
C PRO A 27 -9.19 -11.36 11.53
N ASP A 28 -10.22 -11.87 12.20
CA ASP A 28 -10.19 -12.18 13.64
C ASP A 28 -9.02 -13.08 13.98
N LEU A 29 -8.48 -12.88 15.18
CA LEU A 29 -7.36 -13.65 15.70
C LEU A 29 -7.85 -14.51 16.86
N GLU A 30 -7.50 -15.80 16.82
CA GLU A 30 -7.76 -16.73 17.92
C GLU A 30 -6.84 -16.48 19.13
N VAL A 31 -5.80 -15.66 18.96
CA VAL A 31 -4.81 -15.32 19.98
C VAL A 31 -4.63 -13.82 20.08
N ASN A 32 -4.34 -13.33 21.29
CA ASN A 32 -3.96 -11.93 21.51
C ASN A 32 -2.63 -11.64 20.78
N PHE A 33 -2.68 -10.75 19.81
CA PHE A 33 -1.53 -10.36 19.01
C PHE A 33 -1.31 -8.86 19.09
N GLU A 34 -0.07 -8.48 19.34
CA GLU A 34 0.39 -7.10 19.33
C GLU A 34 1.57 -6.96 18.35
N LEU A 35 1.55 -5.88 17.57
CA LEU A 35 2.66 -5.51 16.72
C LEU A 35 3.78 -4.89 17.58
N LYS A 36 4.94 -5.53 17.65
CA LYS A 36 6.05 -5.06 18.49
C LYS A 36 6.58 -3.72 17.97
N SER A 37 6.81 -2.75 18.86
CA SER A 37 7.41 -1.46 18.52
C SER A 37 8.75 -1.59 17.78
N GLY A 38 9.59 -2.55 18.18
CA GLY A 38 10.85 -2.84 17.50
C GLY A 38 10.68 -3.20 16.02
N LEU A 39 9.58 -3.87 15.63
CA LEU A 39 9.27 -4.09 14.23
C LEU A 39 8.89 -2.78 13.54
N VAL A 40 8.03 -1.97 14.16
CA VAL A 40 7.57 -0.69 13.60
C VAL A 40 8.75 0.23 13.24
N HIS A 41 9.78 0.28 14.08
CA HIS A 41 11.00 1.05 13.80
C HIS A 41 11.86 0.51 12.65
N LEU A 42 11.72 -0.78 12.30
CA LEU A 42 12.44 -1.42 11.20
C LEU A 42 11.70 -1.32 9.86
N LEU A 43 10.43 -0.90 9.86
CA LEU A 43 9.66 -0.83 8.63
C LEU A 43 10.21 0.30 7.73
N PRO A 44 10.41 0.04 6.42
CA PRO A 44 10.68 1.12 5.49
C PRO A 44 9.49 2.08 5.44
N THR A 45 9.71 3.34 5.09
CA THR A 45 8.63 4.31 4.86
C THR A 45 8.48 4.55 3.36
N PHE A 46 7.24 4.49 2.86
CA PHE A 46 6.88 4.86 1.50
C PHE A 46 5.90 6.03 1.51
N ARG A 47 6.27 7.13 0.87
CA ARG A 47 5.50 8.39 0.90
C ARG A 47 4.58 8.55 -0.30
N GLY A 48 4.78 7.76 -1.36
CA GLY A 48 4.07 7.87 -2.62
C GLY A 48 4.64 8.96 -3.54
N LEU A 49 5.91 9.32 -3.37
CA LEU A 49 6.57 10.37 -4.16
C LEU A 49 7.11 9.83 -5.49
N ALA A 50 7.26 10.72 -6.48
CA ALA A 50 7.92 10.40 -7.73
C ALA A 50 9.37 9.96 -7.48
N GLY A 51 9.77 8.82 -8.05
CA GLY A 51 11.10 8.23 -7.88
C GLY A 51 11.23 7.21 -6.76
N GLU A 52 10.24 7.08 -5.86
CA GLU A 52 10.18 5.94 -4.96
C GLU A 52 9.84 4.66 -5.74
N ASP A 53 10.51 3.55 -5.42
CA ASP A 53 10.24 2.25 -6.04
C ASP A 53 9.30 1.41 -5.14
N PRO A 54 8.03 1.22 -5.52
CA PRO A 54 7.08 0.44 -4.74
C PRO A 54 7.46 -1.05 -4.64
N HIS A 55 8.19 -1.61 -5.60
CA HIS A 55 8.67 -2.98 -5.52
C HIS A 55 9.80 -3.12 -4.51
N LYS A 56 10.75 -2.17 -4.49
CA LYS A 56 11.80 -2.11 -3.48
C LYS A 56 11.20 -2.00 -2.08
N HIS A 57 10.23 -1.10 -1.89
CA HIS A 57 9.52 -0.95 -0.63
C HIS A 57 8.89 -2.28 -0.16
N LEU A 58 8.13 -2.97 -1.02
CA LEU A 58 7.50 -4.25 -0.66
C LEU A 58 8.53 -5.34 -0.30
N LYS A 59 9.72 -5.34 -0.92
CA LYS A 59 10.80 -6.27 -0.59
C LYS A 59 11.40 -5.97 0.79
N GLU A 60 11.77 -4.72 1.04
CA GLU A 60 12.31 -4.28 2.34
C GLU A 60 11.30 -4.51 3.47
N PHE A 61 10.04 -4.17 3.23
CA PHE A 61 8.92 -4.42 4.14
C PHE A 61 8.77 -5.91 4.45
N HIS A 62 8.89 -6.77 3.43
CA HIS A 62 8.82 -8.22 3.62
C HIS A 62 9.96 -8.72 4.53
N VAL A 63 11.18 -8.22 4.33
CA VAL A 63 12.35 -8.56 5.16
C VAL A 63 12.11 -8.14 6.61
N ALA A 64 11.67 -6.89 6.85
CA ALA A 64 11.36 -6.41 8.19
C ALA A 64 10.31 -7.29 8.88
N CYS A 65 9.18 -7.56 8.22
CA CYS A 65 8.12 -8.42 8.77
C CYS A 65 8.58 -9.86 9.05
N SER A 66 9.59 -10.37 8.33
CA SER A 66 10.08 -11.74 8.49
C SER A 66 10.79 -11.99 9.83
N THR A 67 11.18 -10.91 10.52
CA THR A 67 11.82 -10.94 11.84
C THR A 67 10.83 -11.29 12.96
N MET A 68 9.52 -11.14 12.73
CA MET A 68 8.48 -11.54 13.68
C MET A 68 7.89 -12.91 13.30
N ARG A 69 7.86 -13.82 14.28
CA ARG A 69 7.20 -15.14 14.18
C ARG A 69 6.41 -15.48 15.46
N PRO A 70 5.38 -14.69 15.79
CA PRO A 70 4.42 -15.06 16.84
C PRO A 70 3.77 -16.43 16.55
N GLN A 71 3.48 -17.20 17.59
CA GLN A 71 2.69 -18.42 17.47
C GLN A 71 1.24 -18.08 17.12
N GLY A 72 0.60 -18.89 16.27
CA GLY A 72 -0.82 -18.74 15.92
C GLY A 72 -1.17 -17.62 14.95
N ILE A 73 -0.18 -16.86 14.43
CA ILE A 73 -0.41 -15.77 13.48
C ILE A 73 0.35 -16.03 12.18
N THR A 74 -0.35 -15.89 11.06
CA THR A 74 0.24 -16.05 9.74
C THR A 74 1.08 -14.84 9.33
N LYS A 75 2.05 -15.05 8.43
CA LYS A 75 2.88 -13.97 7.89
C LYS A 75 2.05 -12.89 7.19
N GLU A 76 0.94 -13.26 6.57
CA GLU A 76 0.06 -12.32 5.87
C GLU A 76 -0.71 -11.43 6.84
N GLN A 77 -1.19 -11.99 7.95
CA GLN A 77 -1.84 -11.23 9.03
C GLN A 77 -0.89 -10.20 9.65
N ILE A 78 0.39 -10.55 9.84
CA ILE A 78 1.43 -9.62 10.32
C ILE A 78 1.60 -8.48 9.32
N LYS A 79 1.78 -8.82 8.04
CA LYS A 79 1.99 -7.83 6.96
C LYS A 79 0.82 -6.87 6.81
N LEU A 80 -0.41 -7.38 6.82
CA LEU A 80 -1.62 -6.54 6.76
C LEU A 80 -1.69 -5.56 7.93
N ARG A 81 -1.34 -6.00 9.15
CA ARG A 81 -1.33 -5.12 10.33
C ARG A 81 -0.14 -4.16 10.38
N ALA A 82 0.98 -4.50 9.72
CA ALA A 82 2.20 -3.71 9.73
C ALA A 82 2.24 -2.62 8.64
N ILE A 83 1.59 -2.83 7.49
CA ILE A 83 1.66 -1.89 6.36
C ILE A 83 1.20 -0.45 6.68
N PRO A 84 0.21 -0.17 7.56
CA PRO A 84 -0.18 1.21 7.84
C PRO A 84 0.95 2.03 8.48
N PHE A 85 1.93 1.35 9.09
CA PHE A 85 3.12 1.95 9.68
C PHE A 85 4.28 2.12 8.70
N SER A 86 4.22 1.47 7.54
CA SER A 86 5.24 1.56 6.49
C SER A 86 4.89 2.57 5.40
N ILE A 87 3.70 3.18 5.46
CA ILE A 87 3.23 4.16 4.48
C ILE A 87 2.98 5.52 5.14
N ALA A 88 3.26 6.59 4.40
CA ALA A 88 3.10 7.97 4.85
C ALA A 88 2.55 8.86 3.72
N ASP A 89 2.18 10.09 4.08
CA ASP A 89 1.82 11.16 3.15
C ASP A 89 0.82 10.69 2.06
N GLN A 90 1.16 10.88 0.78
CA GLN A 90 0.27 10.56 -0.35
C GLN A 90 -0.12 9.08 -0.39
N ALA A 91 0.78 8.19 0.04
CA ALA A 91 0.50 6.76 0.15
C ALA A 91 -0.56 6.46 1.19
N LYS A 92 -0.49 7.14 2.34
CA LYS A 92 -1.45 6.99 3.43
C LYS A 92 -2.80 7.58 3.06
N ASP A 93 -2.82 8.75 2.44
CA ASP A 93 -4.06 9.38 1.93
C ASP A 93 -4.77 8.46 0.93
N TRP A 94 -4.03 7.88 -0.02
CA TRP A 94 -4.60 6.94 -0.99
C TRP A 94 -5.27 5.74 -0.32
N VAL A 95 -4.66 5.17 0.72
CA VAL A 95 -5.25 4.06 1.47
C VAL A 95 -6.57 4.49 2.14
N TYR A 96 -6.65 5.71 2.68
CA TYR A 96 -7.88 6.23 3.28
C TYR A 96 -9.01 6.48 2.26
N PHE A 97 -8.67 6.76 0.99
CA PHE A 97 -9.67 6.94 -0.07
C PHE A 97 -10.13 5.61 -0.72
N LEU A 98 -9.59 4.47 -0.32
CA LEU A 98 -10.05 3.18 -0.85
C LEU A 98 -11.44 2.83 -0.28
N PRO A 99 -12.32 2.20 -1.09
CA PRO A 99 -13.60 1.71 -0.58
C PRO A 99 -13.40 0.71 0.56
N LEU A 100 -14.37 0.69 1.47
CA LEU A 100 -14.43 -0.26 2.59
C LEU A 100 -14.34 -1.71 2.08
N GLY A 101 -13.60 -2.57 2.79
CA GLY A 101 -13.45 -3.98 2.44
C GLY A 101 -12.70 -4.25 1.12
N SER A 102 -12.08 -3.23 0.50
CA SER A 102 -11.33 -3.42 -0.75
C SER A 102 -10.09 -4.28 -0.58
N ILE A 103 -9.57 -4.39 0.65
CA ILE A 103 -8.38 -5.17 0.99
C ILE A 103 -8.77 -6.15 2.09
N THR A 104 -8.92 -7.43 1.72
CA THR A 104 -9.13 -8.53 2.68
C THR A 104 -7.90 -9.44 2.78
N THR A 105 -7.06 -9.47 1.73
CA THR A 105 -5.82 -10.25 1.71
C THR A 105 -4.58 -9.39 1.43
N TRP A 106 -3.40 -9.91 1.81
CA TRP A 106 -2.13 -9.28 1.47
C TRP A 106 -1.91 -9.17 -0.05
N ASN A 107 -2.46 -10.11 -0.84
CA ASN A 107 -2.37 -10.07 -2.29
C ASN A 107 -3.22 -8.95 -2.90
N ASP A 108 -4.41 -8.68 -2.34
CA ASP A 108 -5.24 -7.55 -2.79
C ASP A 108 -4.53 -6.23 -2.56
N LEU A 109 -3.92 -6.07 -1.38
CA LEU A 109 -3.13 -4.88 -1.07
C LEU A 109 -2.00 -4.69 -2.06
N LYS A 110 -1.15 -5.72 -2.28
CA LYS A 110 -0.03 -5.62 -3.24
C LYS A 110 -0.52 -5.25 -4.64
N ARG A 111 -1.61 -5.86 -5.11
CA ARG A 111 -2.18 -5.60 -6.43
C ARG A 111 -2.61 -4.14 -6.56
N LEU A 112 -3.35 -3.63 -5.58
CA LEU A 112 -3.83 -2.25 -5.58
C LEU A 112 -2.68 -1.24 -5.44
N PHE A 113 -1.73 -1.53 -4.56
CA PHE A 113 -0.55 -0.69 -4.30
C PHE A 113 0.32 -0.55 -5.56
N LEU A 114 0.65 -1.67 -6.21
CA LEU A 114 1.43 -1.66 -7.45
C LEU A 114 0.65 -1.03 -8.61
N LYS A 115 -0.67 -1.26 -8.70
CA LYS A 115 -1.49 -0.59 -9.72
C LYS A 115 -1.48 0.93 -9.57
N LYS A 116 -1.46 1.44 -8.33
CA LYS A 116 -1.46 2.88 -8.03
C LYS A 116 -0.09 3.53 -8.25
N TYR A 117 0.98 2.93 -7.73
CA TYR A 117 2.32 3.53 -7.67
C TYR A 117 3.27 3.02 -8.75
N PHE A 118 2.89 1.98 -9.49
CA PHE A 118 3.62 1.48 -10.66
C PHE A 118 2.65 1.19 -11.82
N PRO A 119 1.93 2.21 -12.31
CA PRO A 119 1.00 2.02 -13.42
C PRO A 119 1.74 1.59 -14.69
N LEU A 120 1.06 0.87 -15.58
CA LEU A 120 1.60 0.40 -16.88
C LEU A 120 2.17 1.53 -17.75
N SER A 121 1.72 2.78 -17.55
CA SER A 121 2.30 3.95 -18.19
C SER A 121 3.77 4.15 -17.81
N HIS A 122 4.16 3.84 -16.57
CA HIS A 122 5.55 3.89 -16.13
C HIS A 122 6.40 2.84 -16.85
N ALA A 123 5.88 1.61 -17.00
CA ALA A 123 6.53 0.56 -17.79
C ALA A 123 6.64 0.97 -19.27
N THR A 124 5.62 1.61 -19.83
CA THR A 124 5.63 2.08 -21.23
C THR A 124 6.59 3.25 -21.44
N THR A 125 6.72 4.17 -20.48
CA THR A 125 7.72 5.25 -20.49
C THR A 125 9.12 4.69 -20.42
N ILE A 126 9.39 3.73 -19.52
CA ILE A 126 10.68 3.01 -19.46
C ILE A 126 10.97 2.32 -20.80
N HIS A 127 9.99 1.62 -21.38
CA HIS A 127 10.15 1.00 -22.70
C HIS A 127 10.43 2.03 -23.82
N LYS A 128 9.79 3.20 -23.77
CA LYS A 128 10.04 4.30 -24.73
C LYS A 128 11.39 4.97 -24.52
N GLU A 129 11.84 5.14 -23.28
CA GLU A 129 13.18 5.65 -22.98
C GLU A 129 14.23 4.65 -23.47
N ILE A 130 14.10 3.36 -23.14
CA ILE A 130 15.01 2.31 -23.62
C ILE A 130 15.02 2.22 -25.16
N SER A 131 13.85 2.28 -25.80
CA SER A 131 13.73 2.22 -27.27
C SER A 131 14.08 3.54 -27.97
N GLY A 132 14.12 4.65 -27.20
CA GLY A 132 14.44 5.99 -27.65
C GLY A 132 15.91 6.36 -27.49
N ILE A 133 16.68 5.57 -26.74
CA ILE A 133 18.15 5.62 -26.74
C ILE A 133 18.63 5.13 -28.12
N ARG A 134 18.69 6.07 -29.08
CA ARG A 134 19.48 5.89 -30.29
C ARG A 134 20.95 6.01 -29.89
N GLN A 135 21.71 4.95 -30.05
CA GLN A 135 23.16 5.02 -30.04
C GLN A 135 23.58 6.07 -31.09
N PHE A 136 24.19 7.17 -30.66
CA PHE A 136 24.68 8.17 -31.59
C PHE A 136 25.78 7.53 -32.44
N ALA A 137 25.74 7.76 -33.76
CA ALA A 137 26.76 7.28 -34.68
C ALA A 137 28.12 7.88 -34.30
N GLY A 138 28.88 7.17 -33.46
CA GLY A 138 30.13 7.64 -32.88
C GLY A 138 30.45 7.10 -31.49
N GLU A 139 29.51 6.45 -30.78
CA GLU A 139 29.85 5.77 -29.51
C GLU A 139 30.63 4.48 -29.80
N SER A 140 31.97 4.53 -29.65
CA SER A 140 32.81 3.34 -29.72
C SER A 140 32.63 2.48 -28.48
N LEU A 141 32.34 1.20 -28.69
CA LEU A 141 32.26 0.20 -27.63
C LEU A 141 33.67 -0.35 -27.29
N PHE A 142 34.52 0.47 -26.67
CA PHE A 142 35.85 0.13 -26.10
C PHE A 142 36.21 1.25 -25.10
N GLU A 143 36.69 1.09 -23.87
CA GLU A 143 37.34 0.05 -23.03
C GLU A 143 36.91 0.31 -21.56
N TYR A 144 36.95 -0.54 -20.53
CA TYR A 144 37.67 -1.77 -20.15
C TYR A 144 36.80 -2.55 -19.15
#